data_AF-A0A945TL05-F1
#
_entry.id   AF-A0A945TL05-F1
#
_cell.length_a   1.000
_cell.length_b   1.000
_cell.length_c   1.000
_cell.angle_alpha   90.00
_cell.angle_beta   90.00
_cell.angle_gamma   90.00
#
_symmetry.space_group_name_H-M   'P 1'
#
loop_
_entity.id
_entity.type
_entity.pdbx_description
1 polymer ?
#
loop_
_entity_poly.entity_id
_entity_poly.type
_entity_poly.pdbx_seq_one_letter_code
_entity_poly.pdbx_strand_id
1 'polypeptide(L)'
;MKILIVVLIGATVIGGFVGAELTYTSFPITGEIIGGVGTFSILMGLGAFFSAQDRKNSGKELPQVMREVFDRMLGQSSAQTQPAPKPGKPEPGAELTASVQFQFLSAVGTLLSIQLLPRYAQASKAFPAIMTNKIASGYVFGFHDALLERLGLYTPANKESAQALIEKSYKHLFGQQAGCSLFSMSLNSQENVEFQKGRMNGGNEVIAYLDGKKPPLGLGQIVNMGLVA
;
A
#
# COMPACT_ATOMS: atom_id res chain seq x y z
N MET A 1 -7.44 2.34 -18.61
CA MET A 1 -7.00 2.12 -20.01
C MET A 1 -6.15 3.27 -20.56
N LYS A 2 -6.60 4.54 -20.45
CA LYS A 2 -5.84 5.71 -20.95
C LYS A 2 -4.45 5.91 -20.31
N ILE A 3 -4.32 5.66 -19.01
CA ILE A 3 -3.03 5.80 -18.29
C ILE A 3 -2.01 4.74 -18.74
N LEU A 4 -2.46 3.52 -19.02
CA LEU A 4 -1.58 2.42 -19.44
C LEU A 4 -1.00 2.68 -20.83
N ILE A 5 -1.78 3.31 -21.72
CA ILE A 5 -1.31 3.76 -23.04
C ILE A 5 -0.24 4.85 -22.90
N VAL A 6 -0.42 5.82 -21.98
CA VAL A 6 0.56 6.88 -21.74
C VAL A 6 1.87 6.34 -21.17
N VAL A 7 1.81 5.36 -20.26
CA VAL A 7 3.00 4.70 -19.70
C VAL A 7 3.73 3.89 -20.77
N LEU A 8 2.99 3.19 -21.64
CA LEU A 8 3.57 2.45 -22.77
C LEU A 8 4.27 3.39 -23.75
N ILE A 9 3.62 4.47 -24.16
CA ILE A 9 4.23 5.49 -25.06
C ILE A 9 5.47 6.09 -24.41
N GLY A 10 5.41 6.46 -23.12
CA GLY A 10 6.55 7.01 -22.39
C GLY A 10 7.74 6.05 -22.31
N ALA A 11 7.50 4.78 -22.00
CA ALA A 11 8.54 3.75 -21.95
C ALA A 11 9.16 3.48 -23.34
N THR A 12 8.36 3.56 -24.42
CA THR A 12 8.84 3.36 -25.79
C THR A 12 9.72 4.52 -26.25
N VAL A 13 9.34 5.76 -25.93
CA VAL A 13 10.13 6.97 -26.27
C VAL A 13 11.46 6.99 -25.52
N ILE A 14 11.46 6.64 -24.23
CA ILE A 14 12.68 6.60 -23.41
C ILE A 14 13.58 5.42 -23.84
N GLY A 15 13.00 4.26 -24.13
CA GLY A 15 13.74 3.10 -24.64
C GLY A 15 14.35 3.33 -26.03
N GLY A 16 13.65 4.04 -26.91
CA GLY A 16 14.15 4.41 -28.24
C GLY A 16 15.31 5.39 -28.19
N PHE A 17 15.32 6.33 -27.23
CA PHE A 17 16.40 7.30 -27.06
C PHE A 17 17.70 6.66 -26.58
N VAL A 18 17.62 5.72 -25.62
CA VAL A 18 18.81 5.02 -25.09
C VAL A 18 19.39 4.01 -26.11
N GLY A 19 18.56 3.44 -26.98
CA GLY A 19 19.01 2.52 -28.02
C GLY A 19 19.77 3.19 -29.19
N ALA A 20 19.42 4.42 -29.53
CA ALA A 20 20.04 5.15 -30.64
C ALA A 20 21.50 5.57 -30.35
N GLU A 21 21.84 5.77 -29.08
CA GLU A 21 23.17 6.27 -28.67
C GLU A 21 24.27 5.19 -28.73
N LEU A 22 23.90 3.91 -28.77
CA LEU A 22 24.84 2.79 -28.85
C LEU A 22 25.21 2.37 -30.28
N THR A 23 24.48 2.80 -31.31
CA THR A 23 24.64 2.24 -32.68
C THR A 23 25.08 3.24 -33.77
N TYR A 24 25.39 4.51 -33.44
CA TYR A 24 26.01 5.52 -34.34
C TYR A 24 25.47 5.53 -35.79
N THR A 25 24.19 5.23 -35.98
CA THR A 25 23.53 5.25 -37.29
C THR A 25 22.12 5.82 -37.12
N SER A 26 21.76 6.68 -38.07
CA SER A 26 20.47 7.38 -38.13
C SER A 26 19.30 6.42 -37.99
N PHE A 27 18.48 6.65 -36.96
CA PHE A 27 17.19 6.00 -36.63
C PHE A 27 16.72 4.95 -37.66
N PRO A 28 17.11 3.67 -37.52
CA PRO A 28 16.46 2.62 -38.25
C PRO A 28 15.41 1.97 -37.34
N ILE A 29 14.31 1.56 -37.99
CA ILE A 29 13.19 0.75 -37.50
C ILE A 29 13.62 -0.46 -36.63
N THR A 30 14.90 -0.84 -36.66
CA THR A 30 15.55 -1.88 -35.85
C THR A 30 15.60 -1.58 -34.35
N GLY A 31 15.76 -0.31 -33.93
CA GLY A 31 15.85 0.04 -32.51
C GLY A 31 14.54 -0.18 -31.73
N GLU A 32 13.42 0.10 -32.39
CA GLU A 32 12.08 -0.11 -31.84
C GLU A 32 11.75 -1.61 -31.69
N ILE A 33 12.20 -2.44 -32.63
CA ILE A 33 12.04 -3.90 -32.58
C ILE A 33 12.84 -4.50 -31.41
N ILE A 34 14.06 -4.03 -31.17
CA ILE A 34 14.89 -4.53 -30.06
C ILE A 34 14.30 -4.13 -28.70
N GLY A 35 13.80 -2.88 -28.58
CA GLY A 35 13.12 -2.42 -27.37
C GLY A 35 11.79 -3.16 -27.11
N GLY A 36 11.02 -3.43 -28.16
CA GLY A 36 9.77 -4.19 -28.11
C GLY A 36 9.97 -5.66 -27.73
N VAL A 37 10.96 -6.33 -28.33
CA VAL A 37 11.28 -7.73 -28.01
C VAL A 37 11.82 -7.84 -26.58
N GLY A 38 12.69 -6.92 -26.13
CA GLY A 38 13.23 -6.93 -24.78
C GLY A 38 12.16 -6.74 -23.70
N THR A 39 11.27 -5.78 -23.89
CA THR A 39 10.14 -5.55 -22.96
C THR A 39 9.15 -6.72 -22.98
N PHE A 40 8.87 -7.30 -24.15
CA PHE A 40 8.05 -8.50 -24.26
C PHE A 40 8.67 -9.71 -23.54
N SER A 41 9.99 -9.93 -23.66
CA SER A 41 10.70 -11.01 -22.96
C SER A 41 10.68 -10.83 -21.43
N ILE A 42 10.81 -9.61 -20.93
CA ILE A 42 10.70 -9.32 -19.49
C ILE A 42 9.27 -9.56 -18.99
N LEU A 43 8.26 -9.12 -19.74
CA LEU A 43 6.85 -9.34 -19.39
C LEU A 43 6.47 -10.82 -19.44
N MET A 44 6.91 -11.56 -20.46
CA MET A 44 6.74 -13.01 -20.55
C MET A 44 7.51 -13.74 -19.46
N GLY A 45 8.74 -13.33 -19.14
CA GLY A 45 9.56 -13.91 -18.07
C GLY A 45 8.93 -13.72 -16.68
N LEU A 46 8.44 -12.51 -16.39
CA LEU A 46 7.67 -12.23 -15.17
C LEU A 46 6.35 -13.01 -15.17
N GLY A 47 5.62 -13.07 -16.28
CA GLY A 47 4.39 -13.85 -16.41
C GLY A 47 4.60 -15.35 -16.19
N ALA A 48 5.67 -15.93 -16.73
CA ALA A 48 6.05 -17.31 -16.53
C ALA A 48 6.54 -17.57 -15.09
N PHE A 49 7.27 -16.63 -14.49
CA PHE A 49 7.69 -16.69 -13.09
C PHE A 49 6.48 -16.69 -12.14
N PHE A 50 5.52 -15.78 -12.35
CA PHE A 50 4.27 -15.76 -11.58
C PHE A 50 3.41 -16.99 -11.86
N SER A 51 3.35 -17.49 -13.09
CA SER A 51 2.62 -18.73 -13.43
C SER A 51 3.25 -19.98 -12.81
N ALA A 52 4.58 -20.04 -12.73
CA ALA A 52 5.29 -21.11 -12.03
C ALA A 52 5.13 -21.00 -10.50
N GLN A 53 5.09 -19.77 -9.97
CA GLN A 53 4.82 -19.51 -8.55
C GLN A 53 3.37 -19.86 -8.19
N ASP A 54 2.41 -19.58 -9.09
CA ASP A 54 1.02 -20.04 -8.99
C ASP A 54 0.95 -21.55 -9.03
N ARG A 55 1.60 -22.23 -9.99
CA ARG A 55 1.62 -23.70 -10.06
C ARG A 55 2.23 -24.34 -8.80
N LYS A 56 3.24 -23.72 -8.20
CA LYS A 56 3.83 -24.17 -6.92
C LYS A 56 2.87 -23.97 -5.73
N ASN A 57 1.98 -22.99 -5.82
CA ASN A 57 0.95 -22.70 -4.82
C ASN A 57 -0.40 -23.39 -5.10
N SER A 58 -0.66 -23.85 -6.33
CA SER A 58 -1.91 -24.50 -6.79
C SER A 58 -2.08 -25.94 -6.31
N GLY A 59 -1.13 -26.49 -5.56
CA GLY A 59 -1.32 -27.71 -4.78
C GLY A 59 -2.09 -27.49 -3.47
N LYS A 60 -2.37 -26.23 -3.11
CA LYS A 60 -3.31 -25.88 -2.04
C LYS A 60 -4.59 -25.42 -2.72
N GLU A 61 -5.55 -26.33 -2.81
CA GLU A 61 -6.90 -26.04 -3.28
C GLU A 61 -7.36 -24.71 -2.69
N LEU A 62 -7.68 -23.75 -3.56
CA LEU A 62 -8.31 -22.51 -3.16
C LEU A 62 -9.54 -22.88 -2.31
N PRO A 63 -9.64 -22.39 -1.06
CA PRO A 63 -10.82 -22.64 -0.23
C PRO A 63 -12.06 -22.30 -1.05
N GLN A 64 -13.06 -23.18 -1.08
CA GLN A 64 -14.26 -23.02 -1.92
C GLN A 64 -14.89 -21.62 -1.80
N VAL A 65 -14.75 -20.98 -0.64
CA VAL A 65 -15.13 -19.60 -0.34
C VAL A 65 -14.48 -18.56 -1.27
N MET A 66 -13.20 -18.71 -1.63
CA MET A 66 -12.49 -17.78 -2.52
C MET A 66 -12.98 -17.87 -3.97
N ARG A 67 -13.43 -19.05 -4.41
CA ARG A 67 -14.09 -19.22 -5.72
C ARG A 67 -15.46 -18.57 -5.74
N GLU A 68 -16.27 -18.78 -4.70
CA GLU A 68 -17.59 -18.15 -4.58
C GLU A 68 -17.49 -16.62 -4.55
N VAL A 69 -16.49 -16.05 -3.87
CA VAL A 69 -16.27 -14.60 -3.81
C VAL A 69 -15.85 -14.04 -5.18
N PHE A 70 -15.03 -14.77 -5.95
CA PHE A 70 -14.61 -14.37 -7.29
C PHE A 70 -15.77 -14.45 -8.30
N ASP A 71 -16.58 -15.51 -8.25
CA ASP A 71 -17.77 -15.69 -9.11
C ASP A 71 -18.85 -14.64 -8.81
N ARG A 72 -18.99 -14.24 -7.53
CA ARG A 72 -19.92 -13.17 -7.11
C ARG A 72 -19.45 -11.79 -7.54
N MET A 73 -18.14 -11.57 -7.73
CA MET A 73 -17.57 -10.31 -8.24
C MET A 73 -17.63 -10.20 -9.77
N LEU A 74 -17.63 -11.32 -10.49
CA LEU A 74 -17.65 -11.36 -11.97
C LEU A 74 -19.05 -11.56 -12.58
N GLY A 75 -20.09 -11.63 -11.74
CA GLY A 75 -21.48 -11.51 -12.19
C GLY A 75 -22.05 -12.72 -12.94
N GLN A 76 -21.44 -13.90 -12.85
CA GLN A 76 -22.04 -15.12 -13.38
C GLN A 76 -22.84 -15.83 -12.29
N SER A 77 -24.07 -15.38 -12.09
CA SER A 77 -25.05 -16.11 -11.27
C SER A 77 -25.53 -17.33 -12.06
N SER A 78 -24.83 -18.45 -11.93
CA SER A 78 -25.32 -19.76 -12.37
C SER A 78 -25.91 -20.48 -11.17
N ALA A 79 -27.22 -20.70 -11.21
CA ALA A 79 -27.96 -21.41 -10.18
C ALA A 79 -27.47 -22.86 -10.04
N GLN A 80 -27.04 -23.26 -8.84
CA GLN A 80 -27.16 -24.65 -8.43
C GLN A 80 -27.24 -24.81 -6.90
N THR A 81 -28.40 -25.31 -6.48
CA THR A 81 -28.80 -25.70 -5.13
C THR A 81 -27.98 -26.90 -4.63
N GLN A 82 -27.39 -26.80 -3.44
CA GLN A 82 -27.08 -27.94 -2.56
C GLN A 82 -27.18 -27.55 -1.07
N PRO A 83 -27.41 -28.52 -0.16
CA PRO A 83 -28.27 -28.37 1.00
C PRO A 83 -27.54 -27.89 2.27
N ALA A 84 -28.35 -27.30 3.16
CA ALA A 84 -27.95 -26.53 4.33
C ALA A 84 -26.99 -27.21 5.33
N PRO A 85 -26.01 -26.44 5.86
CA PRO A 85 -25.54 -26.54 7.22
C PRO A 85 -26.26 -25.53 8.13
N LYS A 86 -26.49 -25.97 9.37
CA LYS A 86 -27.31 -25.36 10.43
C LYS A 86 -27.09 -23.85 10.66
N PRO A 87 -28.14 -23.09 11.05
CA PRO A 87 -28.09 -21.64 11.16
C PRO A 87 -27.38 -21.20 12.46
N GLY A 88 -26.06 -21.01 12.38
CA GLY A 88 -25.39 -20.03 13.23
C GLY A 88 -25.52 -18.68 12.53
N LYS A 89 -26.41 -17.81 13.01
CA LYS A 89 -26.65 -16.46 12.49
C LYS A 89 -25.30 -15.70 12.39
N PRO A 90 -24.75 -15.41 11.19
CA PRO A 90 -23.64 -14.47 11.09
C PRO A 90 -24.23 -13.09 11.34
N GLU A 91 -23.76 -12.39 12.37
CA GLU A 91 -24.14 -10.99 12.58
C GLU A 91 -23.72 -10.16 11.36
N PRO A 92 -24.65 -9.48 10.66
CA PRO A 92 -24.38 -8.72 9.45
C PRO A 92 -23.32 -7.59 9.59
N GLY A 93 -22.87 -7.27 10.81
CA GLY A 93 -21.90 -6.20 11.09
C GLY A 93 -20.44 -6.65 11.23
N ALA A 94 -20.16 -7.92 11.54
CA ALA A 94 -18.81 -8.38 11.83
C ALA A 94 -17.92 -8.46 10.57
N GLU A 95 -18.50 -8.92 9.46
CA GLU A 95 -17.81 -9.10 8.17
C GLU A 95 -17.49 -7.75 7.50
N LEU A 96 -18.41 -6.78 7.60
CA LEU A 96 -18.21 -5.41 7.14
C LEU A 96 -17.07 -4.74 7.92
N THR A 97 -17.02 -4.93 9.23
CA THR A 97 -15.97 -4.35 10.09
C THR A 97 -14.59 -4.91 9.75
N ALA A 98 -14.47 -6.22 9.54
CA ALA A 98 -13.20 -6.85 9.16
C ALA A 98 -12.68 -6.36 7.80
N SER A 99 -13.57 -6.18 6.82
CA SER A 99 -13.24 -5.63 5.49
C SER A 99 -12.69 -4.21 5.59
N VAL A 100 -13.33 -3.33 6.37
CA VAL A 100 -12.88 -1.93 6.53
C VAL A 100 -11.54 -1.87 7.29
N GLN A 101 -11.32 -2.72 8.29
CA GLN A 101 -10.01 -2.82 8.96
C GLN A 101 -8.90 -3.28 8.01
N PHE A 102 -9.20 -4.23 7.11
CA PHE A 102 -8.24 -4.65 6.10
C PHE A 102 -7.91 -3.51 5.12
N GLN A 103 -8.92 -2.75 4.69
CA GLN A 103 -8.70 -1.57 3.85
C GLN A 103 -7.81 -0.53 4.54
N PHE A 104 -8.03 -0.28 5.83
CA PHE A 104 -7.17 0.59 6.63
C PHE A 104 -5.71 0.12 6.62
N LEU A 105 -5.45 -1.14 7.01
CA LEU A 105 -4.10 -1.69 7.08
C LEU A 105 -3.40 -1.66 5.71
N SER A 106 -4.11 -2.00 4.65
CA SER A 106 -3.57 -1.98 3.29
C SER A 106 -3.28 -0.55 2.83
N ALA A 107 -4.21 0.40 3.04
CA ALA A 107 -4.04 1.78 2.61
C ALA A 107 -2.86 2.46 3.32
N VAL A 108 -2.79 2.35 4.65
CA VAL A 108 -1.64 2.84 5.42
C VAL A 108 -0.34 2.18 4.96
N GLY A 109 -0.35 0.84 4.86
CA GLY A 109 0.79 0.03 4.45
C GLY A 109 1.38 0.50 3.13
N THR A 110 0.54 0.62 2.11
CA THR A 110 0.94 1.03 0.77
C THR A 110 1.38 2.50 0.72
N LEU A 111 0.59 3.43 1.28
CA LEU A 111 0.87 4.86 1.15
C LEU A 111 2.12 5.29 1.91
N LEU A 112 2.36 4.75 3.11
CA LEU A 112 3.58 5.03 3.86
C LEU A 112 4.79 4.34 3.24
N SER A 113 4.64 3.11 2.73
CA SER A 113 5.76 2.43 2.05
C SER A 113 6.20 3.18 0.81
N ILE A 114 5.27 3.67 -0.02
CA ILE A 114 5.60 4.45 -1.23
C ILE A 114 6.39 5.71 -0.88
N GLN A 115 6.03 6.41 0.20
CA GLN A 115 6.77 7.59 0.66
C GLN A 115 8.21 7.28 1.06
N LEU A 116 8.49 6.05 1.50
CA LEU A 116 9.78 5.61 1.98
C LEU A 116 10.66 4.99 0.88
N LEU A 117 10.07 4.53 -0.23
CA LEU A 117 10.75 3.83 -1.33
C LEU A 117 12.03 4.53 -1.86
N PRO A 118 12.11 5.88 -1.97
CA PRO A 118 13.31 6.53 -2.49
C PRO A 118 14.58 6.23 -1.69
N ARG A 119 14.46 5.89 -0.41
CA ARG A 119 15.61 5.62 0.49
C ARG A 119 15.55 4.25 1.15
N TYR A 120 14.36 3.72 1.38
CA TYR A 120 14.14 2.48 2.10
C TYR A 120 13.33 1.51 1.24
N ALA A 121 13.95 0.41 0.84
CA ALA A 121 13.29 -0.66 0.09
C ALA A 121 12.13 -1.32 0.88
N GLN A 122 12.14 -1.22 2.21
CA GLN A 122 11.10 -1.72 3.10
C GLN A 122 10.86 -0.71 4.22
N ALA A 123 9.60 -0.49 4.61
CA ALA A 123 9.23 0.46 5.66
C ALA A 123 9.94 0.16 7.00
N SER A 124 10.13 -1.12 7.33
CA SER A 124 10.87 -1.56 8.52
C SER A 124 12.29 -1.01 8.61
N LYS A 125 12.97 -0.78 7.49
CA LYS A 125 14.32 -0.19 7.46
C LYS A 125 14.33 1.29 7.80
N ALA A 126 13.21 1.98 7.69
CA ALA A 126 13.07 3.37 8.09
C ALA A 126 12.89 3.56 9.60
N PHE A 127 12.65 2.49 10.37
CA PHE A 127 12.38 2.54 11.80
C PHE A 127 13.38 3.41 12.59
N PRO A 128 14.72 3.26 12.46
CA PRO A 128 15.66 4.07 13.24
C PRO A 128 15.53 5.57 12.97
N ALA A 129 15.27 5.96 11.72
CA ALA A 129 15.11 7.35 11.32
C ALA A 129 13.79 7.95 11.83
N ILE A 130 12.70 7.16 11.80
CA ILE A 130 11.39 7.60 12.29
C ILE A 130 11.39 7.66 13.82
N MET A 131 11.98 6.68 14.50
CA MET A 131 12.01 6.58 15.96
C MET A 131 12.78 7.74 16.62
N THR A 132 13.83 8.23 15.97
CA THR A 132 14.69 9.30 16.49
C THR A 132 14.23 10.70 16.09
N ASN A 133 13.19 10.82 15.24
CA ASN A 133 12.67 12.10 14.76
C ASN A 133 11.21 12.28 15.22
N LYS A 134 10.96 13.27 16.09
CA LYS A 134 9.62 13.54 16.64
C LYS A 134 8.61 13.98 15.59
N ILE A 135 9.03 14.76 14.60
CA ILE A 135 8.17 15.15 13.47
C ILE A 135 7.80 13.92 12.64
N ALA A 136 8.75 13.04 12.32
CA ALA A 136 8.50 11.84 11.52
C ALA A 136 7.56 10.85 12.25
N SER A 137 7.83 10.57 13.52
CA SER A 137 6.97 9.70 14.33
C SER A 137 5.57 10.29 14.53
N GLY A 138 5.48 11.61 14.75
CA GLY A 138 4.22 12.35 14.77
C GLY A 138 3.45 12.20 13.47
N TYR A 139 4.13 12.40 12.34
CA TYR A 139 3.55 12.25 11.00
C TYR A 139 2.93 10.88 10.79
N VAL A 140 3.67 9.80 11.11
CA VAL A 140 3.15 8.44 11.00
C VAL A 140 1.89 8.27 11.85
N PHE A 141 1.89 8.77 13.09
CA PHE A 141 0.74 8.67 13.98
C PHE A 141 -0.48 9.42 13.43
N GLY A 142 -0.32 10.68 13.04
CA GLY A 142 -1.41 11.50 12.50
C GLY A 142 -1.97 10.97 11.19
N PHE A 143 -1.13 10.37 10.36
CA PHE A 143 -1.56 9.70 9.13
C PHE A 143 -2.49 8.50 9.44
N HIS A 144 -2.18 7.70 10.46
CA HIS A 144 -3.04 6.60 10.89
C HIS A 144 -4.34 7.10 11.49
N ASP A 145 -4.26 8.10 12.37
CA ASP A 145 -5.40 8.66 13.10
C ASP A 145 -6.45 9.25 12.15
N ALA A 146 -6.01 10.13 11.24
CA ALA A 146 -6.91 10.75 10.27
C ALA A 146 -7.51 9.73 9.28
N LEU A 147 -6.77 8.69 8.90
CA LEU A 147 -7.31 7.65 8.02
C LEU A 147 -8.32 6.75 8.74
N LEU A 148 -8.11 6.45 10.03
CA LEU A 148 -9.10 5.75 10.87
C LEU A 148 -10.40 6.53 10.97
N GLU A 149 -10.31 7.83 11.27
CA GLU A 149 -11.47 8.71 11.33
C GLU A 149 -12.21 8.74 9.99
N ARG A 150 -11.47 8.88 8.88
CA ARG A 150 -12.06 8.97 7.54
C ARG A 150 -12.77 7.69 7.10
N LEU A 151 -12.31 6.53 7.58
CA LEU A 151 -12.94 5.23 7.35
C LEU A 151 -14.07 4.91 8.34
N GLY A 152 -14.39 5.82 9.27
CA GLY A 152 -15.41 5.60 10.29
C GLY A 152 -15.04 4.53 11.32
N LEU A 153 -13.75 4.22 11.45
CA LEU A 153 -13.24 3.22 12.38
C LEU A 153 -13.00 3.78 13.79
N TYR A 154 -12.95 5.11 13.92
CA TYR A 154 -12.82 5.81 15.20
C TYR A 154 -14.17 6.33 15.71
N THR A 155 -14.48 6.03 16.96
CA THR A 155 -15.55 6.63 17.76
C THR A 155 -15.05 6.80 19.20
N PRO A 156 -15.54 7.79 19.97
CA PRO A 156 -15.14 7.94 21.37
C PRO A 156 -15.38 6.68 22.23
N ALA A 157 -16.41 5.88 21.88
CA ALA A 157 -16.76 4.64 22.57
C ALA A 157 -15.82 3.45 22.25
N ASN A 158 -15.05 3.50 21.15
CA ASN A 158 -14.21 2.38 20.71
C ASN A 158 -12.71 2.74 20.65
N LYS A 159 -12.28 3.75 21.41
CA LYS A 159 -10.90 4.27 21.41
C LYS A 159 -9.83 3.18 21.55
N GLU A 160 -10.05 2.20 22.42
CA GLU A 160 -9.10 1.08 22.62
C GLU A 160 -8.97 0.21 21.37
N SER A 161 -10.09 -0.07 20.68
CA SER A 161 -10.08 -0.85 19.43
C SER A 161 -9.39 -0.08 18.31
N ALA A 162 -9.60 1.24 18.23
CA ALA A 162 -8.89 2.09 17.26
C ALA A 162 -7.38 2.09 17.54
N GLN A 163 -6.97 2.26 18.80
CA GLN A 163 -5.55 2.20 19.19
C GLN A 163 -4.91 0.84 18.89
N ALA A 164 -5.61 -0.27 19.18
CA ALA A 164 -5.13 -1.61 18.85
C ALA A 164 -4.94 -1.81 17.33
N LEU A 165 -5.78 -1.17 16.51
CA LEU A 165 -5.65 -1.24 15.06
C LEU A 165 -4.48 -0.40 14.54
N ILE A 166 -4.22 0.78 15.12
CA ILE A 166 -2.99 1.55 14.85
C ILE A 166 -1.76 0.72 15.23
N GLU A 167 -1.74 0.13 16.42
CA GLU A 167 -0.63 -0.70 16.89
C GLU A 167 -0.39 -1.88 15.94
N LYS A 168 -1.45 -2.54 15.48
CA LYS A 168 -1.37 -3.62 14.49
C LYS A 168 -0.76 -3.14 13.17
N SER A 169 -1.11 -1.95 12.71
CA SER A 169 -0.50 -1.34 11.52
C SER A 169 0.99 -1.06 11.71
N TYR A 170 1.37 -0.50 12.86
CA TYR A 170 2.78 -0.25 13.20
C TYR A 170 3.60 -1.55 13.22
N LYS A 171 3.07 -2.61 13.84
CA LYS A 171 3.68 -3.95 13.85
C LYS A 171 3.83 -4.52 12.43
N HIS A 172 2.83 -4.30 11.57
CA HIS A 172 2.87 -4.76 10.19
C HIS A 172 3.94 -4.03 9.36
N LEU A 173 4.04 -2.70 9.52
CA LEU A 173 4.99 -1.86 8.79
C LEU A 173 6.45 -2.05 9.24
N PHE A 174 6.67 -2.06 10.55
CA PHE A 174 8.01 -1.96 11.13
C PHE A 174 8.52 -3.26 11.73
N GLY A 175 7.68 -4.29 11.82
CA GLY A 175 7.95 -5.53 12.53
C GLY A 175 7.49 -5.47 13.99
N GLN A 176 7.39 -6.64 14.63
CA GLN A 176 6.72 -6.75 15.94
C GLN A 176 7.31 -5.85 17.03
N GLN A 177 8.61 -5.98 17.32
CA GLN A 177 9.25 -5.23 18.40
C GLN A 177 9.38 -3.73 18.09
N ALA A 178 9.85 -3.41 16.88
CA ALA A 178 10.04 -2.03 16.44
C ALA A 178 8.71 -1.28 16.33
N GLY A 179 7.68 -1.91 15.76
CA GLY A 179 6.33 -1.37 15.67
C GLY A 179 5.71 -1.10 17.04
N CYS A 180 5.78 -2.06 17.98
CA CYS A 180 5.36 -1.83 19.37
C CYS A 180 6.06 -0.61 19.97
N SER A 181 7.38 -0.56 19.85
CA SER A 181 8.21 0.47 20.50
C SER A 181 7.88 1.87 19.95
N LEU A 182 7.76 1.98 18.63
CA LEU A 182 7.41 3.23 17.96
C LEU A 182 5.99 3.69 18.30
N PHE A 183 5.04 2.75 18.37
CA PHE A 183 3.66 3.07 18.75
C PHE A 183 3.57 3.56 20.20
N SER A 184 4.17 2.83 21.15
CA SER A 184 4.22 3.23 22.56
C SER A 184 4.91 4.58 22.73
N MET A 185 6.01 4.83 22.01
CA MET A 185 6.66 6.15 22.01
C MET A 185 5.72 7.25 21.49
N SER A 186 4.95 6.95 20.43
CA SER A 186 3.99 7.89 19.85
C SER A 186 2.88 8.25 20.84
N LEU A 187 2.34 7.27 21.58
CA LEU A 187 1.36 7.50 22.65
C LEU A 187 1.93 8.37 23.78
N ASN A 188 3.21 8.21 24.11
CA ASN A 188 3.88 9.00 25.15
C ASN A 188 4.36 10.38 24.67
N SER A 189 4.31 10.67 23.36
CA SER A 189 4.83 11.93 22.78
C SER A 189 3.72 12.92 22.42
N GLN A 190 2.47 12.68 22.82
CA GLN A 190 1.30 13.48 22.39
C GLN A 190 1.39 14.96 22.81
N GLU A 191 2.14 15.26 23.88
CA GLU A 191 2.36 16.64 24.39
C GLU A 191 3.60 17.32 23.78
N ASN A 192 4.42 16.59 23.02
CA ASN A 192 5.62 17.16 22.40
C ASN A 192 5.25 17.99 21.17
N VAL A 193 5.74 19.23 21.10
CA VAL A 193 5.39 20.20 20.04
C VAL A 193 5.79 19.73 18.64
N GLU A 194 7.00 19.18 18.49
CA GLU A 194 7.46 18.66 17.19
C GLU A 194 6.64 17.45 16.73
N PHE A 195 6.29 16.58 17.68
CA PHE A 195 5.41 15.44 17.42
C PHE A 195 4.01 15.92 17.00
N GLN A 196 3.43 16.91 17.67
CA GLN A 196 2.14 17.48 17.30
C GLN A 196 2.17 18.10 15.90
N LYS A 197 3.26 18.82 15.55
CA LYS A 197 3.47 19.35 14.20
C LYS A 197 3.49 18.23 13.17
N GLY A 198 4.28 17.18 13.42
CA GLY A 198 4.29 15.97 12.61
C GLY A 198 2.89 15.38 12.44
N ARG A 199 2.18 15.19 13.55
CA ARG A 199 0.82 14.62 13.58
C ARG A 199 -0.16 15.42 12.72
N MET A 200 -0.16 16.74 12.86
CA MET A 200 -0.99 17.61 12.03
C MET A 200 -0.63 17.50 10.55
N ASN A 201 0.67 17.49 10.21
CA ASN A 201 1.12 17.36 8.83
C ASN A 201 0.65 16.03 8.22
N GLY A 202 0.86 14.91 8.91
CA GLY A 202 0.45 13.58 8.44
C GLY A 202 -1.06 13.45 8.27
N GLY A 203 -1.84 13.98 9.21
CA GLY A 203 -3.30 13.98 9.14
C GLY A 203 -3.84 14.85 7.98
N ASN A 204 -3.35 16.08 7.86
CA ASN A 204 -3.77 16.98 6.79
C ASN A 204 -3.41 16.44 5.40
N GLU A 205 -2.25 15.78 5.28
CA GLU A 205 -1.78 15.28 4.01
C GLU A 205 -2.55 14.06 3.53
N VAL A 206 -2.93 13.14 4.43
CA VAL A 206 -3.81 12.03 4.05
C VAL A 206 -5.21 12.53 3.67
N ILE A 207 -5.74 13.55 4.36
CA ILE A 207 -7.01 14.18 3.98
C ILE A 207 -6.90 14.81 2.59
N ALA A 208 -5.85 15.57 2.33
CA ALA A 208 -5.60 16.19 1.02
C ALA A 208 -5.44 15.15 -0.10
N TYR A 209 -4.85 13.98 0.20
CA TYR A 209 -4.79 12.87 -0.73
C TYR A 209 -6.18 12.27 -1.01
N LEU A 210 -6.98 12.03 0.03
CA LEU A 210 -8.28 11.38 -0.13
C LEU A 210 -9.25 12.27 -0.90
N ASP A 211 -9.30 13.56 -0.56
CA ASP A 211 -10.26 14.53 -1.11
C ASP A 211 -9.76 15.13 -2.44
N GLY A 212 -8.48 15.48 -2.53
CA GLY A 212 -7.90 16.21 -3.66
C GLY A 212 -6.96 15.40 -4.55
N LYS A 213 -6.72 14.12 -4.25
CA LYS A 213 -5.75 13.25 -4.95
C LYS A 213 -4.32 13.80 -4.98
N LYS A 214 -3.98 14.69 -4.03
CA LYS A 214 -2.61 15.18 -3.86
C LYS A 214 -1.74 14.07 -3.26
N PRO A 215 -0.66 13.62 -3.93
CA PRO A 215 0.17 12.53 -3.40
C PRO A 215 0.74 12.88 -2.02
N PRO A 216 0.63 11.97 -1.02
CA PRO A 216 1.24 12.19 0.28
C PRO A 216 2.73 11.84 0.17
N LEU A 217 3.61 12.83 0.23
CA LEU A 217 5.06 12.71 0.10
C LEU A 217 5.82 13.21 1.36
N GLY A 218 5.11 13.79 2.34
CA GLY A 218 5.71 14.45 3.50
C GLY A 218 6.64 13.56 4.32
N LEU A 219 6.28 12.29 4.58
CA LEU A 219 7.15 11.39 5.36
C LEU A 219 8.50 11.21 4.68
N GLY A 220 8.49 10.98 3.37
CA GLY A 220 9.69 10.82 2.56
C GLY A 220 10.59 12.06 2.65
N GLN A 221 10.01 13.26 2.59
CA GLN A 221 10.76 14.51 2.72
C GLN A 221 11.40 14.66 4.10
N ILE A 222 10.65 14.38 5.17
CA ILE A 222 11.13 14.47 6.56
C ILE A 222 12.32 13.52 6.78
N VAL A 223 12.21 12.26 6.37
CA VAL A 223 13.25 11.25 6.63
C VAL A 223 14.44 11.33 5.65
N ASN A 224 14.25 11.85 4.45
CA ASN A 224 15.32 11.95 3.45
C ASN A 224 16.13 13.23 3.59
N MET A 225 15.48 14.35 3.89
CA MET A 225 16.13 15.66 3.84
C MET A 225 16.39 16.27 5.22
N GLY A 226 15.90 15.66 6.31
CA GLY A 226 15.95 16.27 7.64
C GLY A 226 15.20 17.61 7.72
N LEU A 227 14.36 17.91 6.72
CA LEU A 227 13.69 19.19 6.56
C LEU A 227 12.38 19.20 7.35
N VAL A 228 12.26 20.24 8.16
CA VAL A 228 11.05 20.66 8.85
C VAL A 228 10.12 21.26 7.79
N ALA A 229 9.12 20.51 7.33
CA ALA A 229 7.97 21.06 6.61
C ALA A 229 7.16 21.95 7.56
#